data_AF-A0ABD3AS36-F1
#
_entry.id   AF-A0ABD3AS36-F1
#
_cell.length_a   1.000
_cell.length_b   1.000
_cell.length_c   1.000
_cell.angle_alpha   90.00
_cell.angle_beta   90.00
_cell.angle_gamma   90.00
#
_symmetry.space_group_name_H-M   'P 1'
#
loop_
_entity.id
_entity.type
_entity.pdbx_description
1 polymer ?
#
loop_
_entity_poly.entity_id
_entity_poly.type
_entity_poly.pdbx_seq_one_letter_code
_entity_poly.pdbx_strand_id
1 'polypeptide(L)'
;MEQKRESDEKNSEIELEAKMKMKNSRNQRGPELPIEVVKKIKEIERGEVDQSKILVIRKPLSSYDLNKSDDCFFIPPAEMLNGDFLNRDERVLLLTEQLPHLCVELIDTKLESHSVRLIPWYKPGYVVTKGWNFVVSSNKLEKGQILELWALRVEKRLWFVLRDVTRK
;
A
#
# COMPACT_ATOMS: atom_id res chain seq x y z
N MET A 1 31.62 30.69 -18.90
CA MET A 1 31.74 29.95 -17.62
C MET A 1 30.40 29.31 -17.24
N GLU A 2 29.27 29.95 -17.53
CA GLU A 2 27.88 29.40 -17.40
C GLU A 2 27.67 28.02 -18.05
N GLN A 3 27.98 27.88 -19.34
CA GLN A 3 27.57 26.70 -20.12
C GLN A 3 28.18 25.37 -19.63
N LYS A 4 29.34 25.43 -18.96
CA LYS A 4 29.99 24.25 -18.40
C LYS A 4 29.34 23.81 -17.08
N ARG A 5 28.77 24.75 -16.31
CA ARG A 5 28.07 24.44 -15.06
C ARG A 5 26.72 23.79 -15.32
N GLU A 6 25.96 24.32 -16.28
CA GLU A 6 24.66 23.74 -16.67
C GLU A 6 24.81 22.33 -17.25
N SER A 7 25.89 22.06 -18.01
CA SER A 7 26.16 20.72 -18.51
C SER A 7 26.52 19.74 -17.41
N ASP A 8 27.29 20.16 -16.41
CA ASP A 8 27.71 19.31 -15.29
C ASP A 8 26.52 18.99 -14.36
N GLU A 9 25.63 19.97 -14.12
CA GLU A 9 24.43 19.80 -13.30
C GLU A 9 23.43 18.84 -13.96
N LYS A 10 23.20 19.00 -15.27
CA LYS A 10 22.31 18.13 -16.04
C LYS A 10 22.84 16.69 -16.15
N ASN A 11 24.16 16.53 -16.25
CA ASN A 11 24.78 15.21 -16.25
C ASN A 11 24.67 14.53 -14.87
N SER A 12 24.78 15.31 -13.79
CA SER A 12 24.61 14.81 -12.42
C SER A 12 23.16 14.36 -12.12
N GLU A 13 22.18 15.07 -12.66
CA GLU A 13 20.76 14.76 -12.51
C GLU A 13 20.39 13.48 -13.28
N ILE A 14 20.89 13.33 -14.52
CA ILE A 14 20.74 12.11 -15.31
C ILE A 14 21.41 10.91 -14.62
N GLU A 15 22.59 11.10 -14.01
CA GLU A 15 23.29 10.03 -13.30
C GLU A 15 22.59 9.64 -11.99
N LEU A 16 21.98 10.60 -11.29
CA LEU A 16 21.14 10.36 -10.12
C LEU A 16 19.86 9.60 -10.50
N GLU A 17 19.18 10.00 -11.56
CA GLU A 17 18.01 9.27 -12.09
C GLU A 17 18.37 7.86 -12.55
N ALA A 18 19.52 7.69 -13.22
CA ALA A 18 20.00 6.39 -13.67
C ALA A 18 20.38 5.50 -12.48
N LYS A 19 21.01 6.05 -11.43
CA LYS A 19 21.31 5.32 -10.18
C LYS A 19 20.05 4.97 -9.39
N MET A 20 19.04 5.85 -9.38
CA MET A 20 17.71 5.56 -8.82
C MET A 20 17.02 4.42 -9.59
N LYS A 21 17.02 4.47 -10.93
CA LYS A 21 16.46 3.40 -11.79
C LYS A 21 17.24 2.08 -11.66
N MET A 22 18.57 2.12 -11.55
CA MET A 22 19.42 0.93 -11.39
C MET A 22 19.31 0.30 -10.00
N LYS A 23 19.11 1.08 -8.93
CA LYS A 23 18.75 0.55 -7.62
C LYS A 23 17.37 -0.12 -7.66
N ASN A 24 16.45 0.38 -8.48
CA ASN A 24 15.11 -0.19 -8.65
C ASN A 24 15.10 -1.46 -9.54
N SER A 25 16.12 -1.67 -10.38
CA SER A 25 16.17 -2.79 -11.35
C SER A 25 17.00 -4.00 -10.90
N ARG A 26 17.79 -3.89 -9.82
CA ARG A 26 18.59 -5.00 -9.29
C ARG A 26 17.93 -5.56 -8.03
N ASN A 27 17.18 -6.64 -8.21
CA ASN A 27 16.46 -7.43 -7.21
C ASN A 27 15.24 -6.73 -6.61
N GLN A 28 14.04 -7.02 -7.13
CA GLN A 28 13.02 -7.85 -6.45
C GLN A 28 12.01 -8.32 -7.51
N ARG A 29 12.00 -9.61 -7.89
CA ARG A 29 10.68 -10.22 -8.10
C ARG A 29 10.06 -10.19 -6.70
N GLY A 30 9.32 -9.12 -6.39
CA GLY A 30 8.66 -8.99 -5.10
C GLY A 30 7.83 -10.25 -4.84
N PRO A 31 7.62 -10.63 -3.57
CA PRO A 31 6.85 -11.83 -3.23
C PRO A 31 5.58 -11.91 -4.09
N GLU A 32 5.37 -13.07 -4.72
CA GLU A 32 4.16 -13.28 -5.52
C GLU A 32 2.94 -13.25 -4.59
N LEU A 33 1.88 -12.52 -4.98
CA LEU A 33 0.61 -12.62 -4.28
C LEU A 33 0.13 -14.08 -4.41
N PRO A 34 -0.44 -14.68 -3.35
CA PRO A 34 -0.99 -16.03 -3.44
C PRO A 34 -1.95 -16.18 -4.62
N ILE A 35 -1.91 -17.33 -5.29
CA ILE A 35 -2.71 -17.61 -6.49
C ILE A 35 -4.21 -17.43 -6.19
N GLU A 36 -4.63 -17.74 -4.97
CA GLU A 36 -5.99 -17.63 -4.48
C GLU A 36 -6.47 -16.18 -4.43
N VAL A 37 -5.59 -15.23 -4.08
CA VAL A 37 -5.88 -13.80 -4.11
C VAL A 37 -6.12 -13.36 -5.56
N VAL A 38 -5.24 -13.75 -6.47
CA VAL A 38 -5.37 -13.39 -7.90
C VAL A 38 -6.66 -13.99 -8.48
N LYS A 39 -6.98 -15.23 -8.13
CA LYS A 39 -8.23 -15.88 -8.54
C LYS A 39 -9.44 -15.15 -7.99
N LYS A 40 -9.42 -14.79 -6.70
CA LYS A 40 -10.52 -14.07 -6.05
C LYS A 40 -10.75 -12.70 -6.70
N ILE A 41 -9.69 -11.95 -7.00
CA ILE A 41 -9.82 -10.66 -7.67
C ILE A 41 -10.50 -10.83 -9.04
N LYS A 42 -10.08 -11.84 -9.83
CA LYS A 42 -10.70 -12.16 -11.13
C LYS A 42 -12.16 -12.61 -11.03
N GLU A 43 -12.56 -13.17 -9.88
CA GLU A 43 -13.96 -13.54 -9.61
C GLU A 43 -14.81 -12.33 -9.21
N ILE A 44 -14.26 -11.41 -8.41
CA ILE A 44 -14.95 -10.19 -7.95
C ILE A 44 -15.09 -9.20 -9.12
N GLU A 45 -13.98 -8.88 -9.76
CA GLU A 45 -13.93 -8.01 -10.92
C GLU A 45 -13.57 -8.88 -12.13
N ARG A 46 -14.46 -8.95 -13.13
CA ARG A 46 -14.18 -9.63 -14.42
C ARG A 46 -13.09 -8.90 -15.24
N GLY A 47 -12.33 -8.02 -14.60
CA GLY A 47 -11.37 -7.10 -15.19
C GLY A 47 -9.94 -7.59 -15.10
N GLU A 48 -9.05 -6.79 -15.67
CA GLU A 48 -7.62 -7.03 -15.69
C GLU A 48 -6.98 -6.57 -14.38
N VAL A 49 -6.24 -7.48 -13.74
CA VAL A 49 -5.43 -7.19 -12.56
C VAL A 49 -4.07 -6.75 -13.06
N ASP A 50 -3.67 -5.53 -12.71
CA ASP A 50 -2.31 -5.09 -12.98
C ASP A 50 -1.33 -5.98 -12.22
N GLN A 51 -0.31 -6.47 -12.92
CA GLN A 51 0.72 -7.29 -12.32
C GLN A 51 1.63 -6.48 -11.38
N SER A 52 1.59 -5.14 -11.47
CA SER A 52 2.28 -4.24 -10.55
C SER A 52 1.63 -4.30 -9.16
N LYS A 53 2.39 -4.87 -8.22
CA LYS A 53 2.02 -5.03 -6.82
C LYS A 53 3.10 -4.44 -5.93
N ILE A 54 2.69 -3.76 -4.88
CA ILE A 54 3.58 -3.05 -3.97
C ILE A 54 3.31 -3.54 -2.56
N LEU A 55 4.32 -4.11 -1.90
CA LEU A 55 4.26 -4.37 -0.48
C LEU A 55 4.40 -3.03 0.25
N VAL A 56 3.32 -2.54 0.85
CA VAL A 56 3.27 -1.23 1.50
C VAL A 56 3.95 -1.29 2.87
N ILE A 57 3.58 -2.29 3.68
CA ILE A 57 4.10 -2.46 5.04
C ILE A 57 4.01 -3.93 5.44
N ARG A 58 4.95 -4.37 6.28
CA ARG A 58 4.90 -5.62 7.03
C ARG A 58 5.14 -5.31 8.50
N LYS A 59 4.16 -5.57 9.36
CA LYS A 59 4.30 -5.26 10.79
C LYS A 59 3.48 -6.20 11.68
N PRO A 60 3.88 -6.39 12.95
CA PRO A 60 3.01 -6.97 13.96
C PRO A 60 1.84 -6.03 14.28
N LEU A 61 0.65 -6.57 14.52
CA LEU A 61 -0.50 -5.81 14.97
C LEU A 61 -0.27 -5.30 16.39
N SER A 62 -0.37 -3.98 16.56
CA SER A 62 -0.29 -3.32 17.85
C SER A 62 -1.66 -3.26 18.54
N SER A 63 -1.72 -2.81 19.79
CA SER A 63 -3.00 -2.57 20.47
C SER A 63 -3.81 -1.45 19.82
N TYR A 64 -3.17 -0.48 19.16
CA TYR A 64 -3.85 0.57 18.41
C TYR A 64 -4.57 -0.01 17.19
N ASP A 65 -3.92 -0.96 16.50
CA ASP A 65 -4.50 -1.61 15.32
C ASP A 65 -5.71 -2.50 15.65
N LEU A 66 -5.93 -2.82 16.91
CA LEU A 66 -7.00 -3.71 17.37
C LEU A 66 -8.04 -2.99 18.23
N ASN A 67 -7.84 -1.69 18.46
CA ASN A 67 -8.74 -0.92 19.29
C ASN A 67 -10.04 -0.63 18.54
N LYS A 68 -11.14 -1.17 19.08
CA LYS A 68 -12.48 -0.99 18.52
C LYS A 68 -12.92 0.47 18.42
N SER A 69 -12.45 1.34 19.32
CA SER A 69 -12.79 2.76 19.28
C SER A 69 -12.07 3.50 18.16
N ASP A 70 -10.89 3.03 17.76
CA ASP A 70 -10.02 3.75 16.82
C ASP A 70 -10.29 3.33 15.36
N ASP A 71 -10.77 2.10 15.12
CA ASP A 71 -11.09 1.57 13.77
C ASP A 71 -9.97 1.86 12.77
N CYS A 72 -8.74 1.52 13.14
CA CYS A 72 -7.53 2.01 12.49
C CYS A 72 -6.53 0.87 12.27
N PHE A 73 -6.04 0.71 11.05
CA PHE A 73 -4.76 0.06 10.77
C PHE A 73 -3.74 1.12 10.41
N PHE A 74 -2.72 1.26 11.23
CA PHE A 74 -1.75 2.33 11.11
C PHE A 74 -0.63 1.99 10.14
N ILE A 75 -0.34 2.88 9.19
CA ILE A 75 0.77 2.76 8.24
C ILE A 75 1.75 3.92 8.49
N PRO A 76 2.66 3.79 9.46
CA PRO A 76 3.62 4.83 9.77
C PRO A 76 4.64 5.00 8.65
N PRO A 77 5.07 6.23 8.34
CA PRO A 77 6.12 6.52 7.35
C PRO A 77 7.40 5.70 7.54
N ALA A 78 7.83 5.54 8.79
CA ALA A 78 9.11 4.93 9.13
C ALA A 78 9.13 3.40 8.91
N GLU A 79 7.96 2.74 8.87
CA GLU A 79 7.84 1.29 8.67
C GLU A 79 7.32 0.95 7.26
N MET A 80 6.97 1.97 6.47
CA MET A 80 6.51 1.79 5.12
C MET A 80 7.67 1.33 4.24
N LEU A 81 7.52 0.14 3.66
CA LEU A 81 8.53 -0.46 2.79
C LEU A 81 8.53 0.21 1.41
N ASN A 82 7.36 0.66 0.96
CA ASN A 82 7.21 1.38 -0.29
C ASN A 82 6.01 2.34 -0.24
N GLY A 83 6.28 3.63 -0.35
CA GLY A 83 5.27 4.70 -0.36
C GLY A 83 4.74 5.07 -1.73
N ASP A 84 5.19 4.41 -2.79
CA ASP A 84 4.81 4.67 -4.17
C ASP A 84 3.59 3.88 -4.65
N PHE A 85 2.66 3.60 -3.74
CA PHE A 85 1.44 2.85 -4.03
C PHE A 85 0.27 3.73 -4.49
N LEU A 86 0.33 5.04 -4.29
CA LEU A 86 -0.69 6.00 -4.76
C LEU A 86 -0.30 6.63 -6.10
N ASN A 87 -1.28 6.78 -6.99
CA ASN A 87 -1.11 7.55 -8.22
C ASN A 87 -1.13 9.06 -7.94
N ARG A 88 -0.84 9.87 -8.96
CA ARG A 88 -0.76 11.34 -8.81
C ARG A 88 -2.08 11.94 -8.31
N ASP A 89 -3.21 11.56 -8.90
CA ASP A 89 -4.51 12.14 -8.59
C ASP A 89 -4.98 11.77 -7.18
N GLU A 90 -4.75 10.53 -6.78
CA GLU A 90 -4.98 10.04 -5.41
C GLU A 90 -4.14 10.78 -4.38
N ARG A 91 -2.86 11.04 -4.68
CA ARG A 91 -1.99 11.84 -3.80
C ARG A 91 -2.51 13.26 -3.69
N VAL A 92 -2.87 13.89 -4.81
CA VAL A 92 -3.41 15.26 -4.82
C VAL A 92 -4.67 15.30 -3.97
N LEU A 93 -5.63 14.40 -4.19
CA LEU A 93 -6.87 14.30 -3.41
C LEU A 93 -6.56 14.19 -1.91
N LEU A 94 -5.64 13.29 -1.51
CA LEU A 94 -5.28 13.12 -0.10
C LEU A 94 -4.50 14.31 0.50
N LEU A 95 -3.97 15.22 -0.33
CA LEU A 95 -3.20 16.37 0.11
C LEU A 95 -4.03 17.66 0.18
N THR A 96 -5.01 17.84 -0.72
CA THR A 96 -5.69 19.12 -0.97
C THR A 96 -7.11 19.20 -0.44
N GLU A 97 -7.79 18.06 -0.28
CA GLU A 97 -9.18 18.05 0.18
C GLU A 97 -9.30 18.41 1.68
N GLN A 98 -10.46 18.96 2.07
CA GLN A 98 -10.73 19.33 3.46
C GLN A 98 -10.94 18.10 4.36
N LEU A 99 -11.53 17.03 3.83
CA LEU A 99 -11.74 15.74 4.49
C LEU A 99 -11.24 14.60 3.57
N PRO A 100 -9.92 14.52 3.33
CA PRO A 100 -9.33 13.65 2.33
C PRO A 100 -9.52 12.18 2.69
N HIS A 101 -10.10 11.40 1.76
CA HIS A 101 -10.15 9.95 1.88
C HIS A 101 -10.24 9.29 0.50
N LEU A 102 -9.72 8.06 0.40
CA LEU A 102 -9.97 7.17 -0.73
C LEU A 102 -10.83 6.00 -0.24
N CYS A 103 -11.88 5.67 -0.98
CA CYS A 103 -12.57 4.40 -0.82
C CYS A 103 -11.75 3.31 -1.52
N VAL A 104 -11.39 2.27 -0.79
CA VAL A 104 -10.49 1.21 -1.26
C VAL A 104 -11.14 -0.14 -0.93
N GLU A 105 -11.10 -1.07 -1.88
CA GLU A 105 -11.45 -2.47 -1.61
C GLU A 105 -10.25 -3.16 -0.96
N LEU A 106 -10.51 -3.88 0.13
CA LEU A 106 -9.53 -4.66 0.86
C LEU A 106 -9.95 -6.13 0.85
N ILE A 107 -9.08 -6.98 0.29
CA ILE A 107 -9.21 -8.43 0.40
C ILE A 107 -8.47 -8.88 1.66
N ASP A 108 -9.19 -9.53 2.56
CA ASP A 108 -8.62 -9.96 3.85
C ASP A 108 -7.89 -11.31 3.77
N THR A 109 -7.45 -11.81 4.93
CA THR A 109 -6.70 -13.07 5.04
C THR A 109 -7.56 -14.31 4.75
N LYS A 110 -8.88 -14.17 4.72
CA LYS A 110 -9.86 -15.21 4.37
C LYS A 110 -10.40 -15.06 2.95
N LEU A 111 -9.84 -14.14 2.17
CA LEU A 111 -10.25 -13.83 0.80
C LEU A 111 -11.67 -13.24 0.70
N GLU A 112 -12.13 -12.56 1.76
CA GLU A 112 -13.35 -11.76 1.75
C GLU A 112 -13.02 -10.31 1.38
N SER A 113 -13.91 -9.65 0.63
CA SER A 113 -13.76 -8.24 0.22
C SER A 113 -14.44 -7.33 1.22
N HIS A 114 -13.77 -6.24 1.57
CA HIS A 114 -14.25 -5.24 2.53
C HIS A 114 -14.02 -3.85 1.96
N SER A 115 -15.06 -3.02 1.98
CA SER A 115 -14.90 -1.61 1.67
C SER A 115 -14.30 -0.88 2.87
N VAL A 116 -13.16 -0.24 2.66
CA VAL A 116 -12.43 0.53 3.69
C VAL A 116 -12.09 1.92 3.16
N ARG A 117 -11.65 2.81 4.05
CA ARG A 117 -11.13 4.11 3.69
C ARG A 117 -9.64 4.22 3.99
N LEU A 118 -8.89 4.81 3.07
CA LEU A 118 -7.54 5.28 3.32
C LEU A 118 -7.58 6.78 3.58
N ILE A 119 -7.06 7.22 4.72
CA ILE A 119 -6.93 8.65 5.08
C ILE A 119 -5.47 9.00 5.38
N PRO A 120 -5.04 10.26 5.17
CA PRO A 120 -3.74 10.70 5.64
C PRO A 120 -3.76 10.82 7.16
N TRP A 121 -2.62 10.55 7.80
CA TRP A 121 -2.43 10.78 9.22
C TRP A 121 -1.38 11.86 9.47
N TYR A 122 -0.11 11.52 9.30
CA TYR A 122 1.02 12.43 9.46
C TYR A 122 1.90 12.29 8.22
N LYS A 123 1.71 13.17 7.23
CA LYS A 123 2.28 13.06 5.88
C LYS A 123 3.78 12.69 5.96
N PRO A 124 4.22 11.54 5.38
CA PRO A 124 3.54 10.69 4.39
C PRO A 124 2.78 9.46 4.96
N GLY A 125 2.35 9.48 6.22
CA GLY A 125 1.70 8.35 6.89
C GLY A 125 0.22 8.24 6.56
N TYR A 126 -0.30 7.01 6.62
CA TYR A 126 -1.70 6.72 6.30
C TYR A 126 -2.36 5.84 7.36
N VAL A 127 -3.69 5.85 7.34
CA VAL A 127 -4.54 4.99 8.15
C VAL A 127 -5.57 4.33 7.25
N VAL A 128 -5.73 3.01 7.37
CA VAL A 128 -6.92 2.31 6.87
C VAL A 128 -7.98 2.31 7.97
N THR A 129 -9.17 2.83 7.67
CA THR A 129 -10.27 3.03 8.63
C THR A 129 -11.63 2.79 8.00
N LYS A 130 -12.72 2.95 8.75
CA LYS A 130 -14.11 2.80 8.31
C LYS A 130 -14.32 1.45 7.63
N GLY A 131 -14.19 0.40 8.43
CA GLY A 131 -14.32 -1.00 8.00
C GLY A 131 -13.23 -1.91 8.56
N TRP A 132 -12.15 -1.34 9.09
CA TRP A 132 -11.03 -2.11 9.64
C TRP A 132 -11.42 -3.00 10.83
N ASN A 133 -12.23 -2.50 11.76
CA ASN A 133 -12.73 -3.27 12.89
C ASN A 133 -13.52 -4.51 12.45
N PHE A 134 -14.26 -4.40 11.34
CA PHE A 134 -14.96 -5.54 10.77
C PHE A 134 -13.96 -6.58 10.30
N VAL A 135 -12.93 -6.16 9.54
CA VAL A 135 -11.81 -7.02 9.12
C VAL A 135 -11.13 -7.69 10.33
N VAL A 136 -10.83 -6.95 11.40
CA VAL A 136 -10.26 -7.49 12.65
C VAL A 136 -11.15 -8.59 13.23
N SER A 137 -12.45 -8.30 13.39
CA SER A 137 -13.38 -9.25 14.00
C SER A 137 -13.64 -10.49 13.12
N SER A 138 -13.80 -10.32 11.80
CA SER A 138 -14.09 -11.41 10.86
C SER A 138 -12.88 -12.34 10.75
N ASN A 139 -11.66 -11.80 10.74
CA ASN A 139 -10.43 -12.58 10.61
C ASN A 139 -9.92 -13.11 11.96
N LYS A 140 -10.50 -12.68 13.09
CA LYS A 140 -10.03 -12.98 14.45
C LYS A 140 -8.56 -12.57 14.61
N LEU A 141 -8.27 -11.32 14.22
CA LEU A 141 -6.91 -10.78 14.33
C LEU A 141 -6.53 -10.53 15.78
N GLU A 142 -5.28 -10.81 16.12
CA GLU A 142 -4.76 -10.78 17.49
C GLU A 142 -3.45 -10.01 17.57
N LYS A 143 -3.16 -9.48 18.77
CA LYS A 143 -1.96 -8.68 19.01
C LYS A 143 -0.70 -9.52 18.74
N GLY A 144 0.25 -8.94 18.01
CA GLY A 144 1.50 -9.60 17.66
C GLY A 144 1.43 -10.48 16.41
N GLN A 145 0.25 -10.73 15.84
CA GLN A 145 0.16 -11.32 14.49
C GLN A 145 0.82 -10.39 13.47
N ILE A 146 1.64 -10.94 12.58
CA ILE A 146 2.37 -10.20 11.55
C ILE A 146 1.54 -10.22 10.28
N LEU A 147 1.11 -9.03 9.85
CA LEU A 147 0.43 -8.84 8.57
C LEU A 147 1.32 -8.12 7.57
N GLU A 148 1.19 -8.52 6.32
CA GLU A 148 1.62 -7.75 5.15
C GLU A 148 0.39 -7.07 4.53
N LEU A 149 0.51 -5.77 4.25
CA LEU A 149 -0.45 -5.02 3.45
C LEU A 149 0.14 -4.77 2.07
N TRP A 150 -0.53 -5.29 1.06
CA TRP A 150 -0.17 -5.15 -0.34
C TRP A 150 -1.11 -4.19 -1.04
N ALA A 151 -0.58 -3.33 -1.91
CA ALA A 151 -1.32 -2.49 -2.82
C ALA A 151 -1.19 -3.02 -4.25
N LEU A 152 -2.30 -3.00 -4.99
CA LEU A 152 -2.33 -3.36 -6.41
C LEU A 152 -3.40 -2.53 -7.14
N ARG A 153 -3.44 -2.67 -8.47
CA ARG A 153 -4.45 -2.01 -9.31
C ARG A 153 -5.39 -3.02 -9.95
N VAL A 154 -6.68 -2.78 -9.79
CA VAL A 154 -7.74 -3.51 -10.48
C VAL A 154 -8.58 -2.48 -11.22
N GLU A 155 -8.63 -2.56 -12.54
CA GLU A 155 -9.24 -1.54 -13.39
C GLU A 155 -8.78 -0.10 -13.06
N LYS A 156 -7.47 0.07 -12.80
CA LYS A 156 -6.82 1.33 -12.38
C LYS A 156 -7.19 1.84 -10.98
N ARG A 157 -8.10 1.18 -10.25
CA ARG A 157 -8.46 1.53 -8.87
C ARG A 157 -7.48 0.91 -7.89
N LEU A 158 -7.16 1.61 -6.81
CA LEU A 158 -6.34 1.08 -5.72
C LEU A 158 -7.12 -0.01 -4.99
N TRP A 159 -6.49 -1.17 -4.80
CA TRP A 159 -6.98 -2.26 -3.97
C TRP A 159 -5.90 -2.66 -2.97
N PHE A 160 -6.34 -3.10 -1.79
CA PHE A 160 -5.49 -3.66 -0.76
C PHE A 160 -5.69 -5.16 -0.62
N VAL A 161 -4.62 -5.87 -0.25
CA VAL A 161 -4.67 -7.28 0.14
C VAL A 161 -3.91 -7.45 1.46
N LEU A 162 -4.54 -8.13 2.41
CA LEU A 162 -3.88 -8.58 3.63
C LEU A 162 -3.35 -9.99 3.48
N ARG A 163 -2.17 -10.23 4.02
CA ARG A 163 -1.61 -11.56 4.18
C ARG A 163 -1.11 -11.75 5.61
N ASP A 164 -1.62 -12.77 6.28
CA ASP A 164 -1.05 -13.23 7.54
C ASP A 164 0.21 -14.05 7.24
N VAL A 165 1.34 -13.62 7.80
CA VAL A 165 2.64 -14.30 7.68
C VAL A 165 3.13 -14.87 9.01
N THR A 166 2.28 -14.87 10.03
CA THR A 166 2.51 -15.52 11.33
C THR A 166 2.39 -17.03 11.22
N ARG A 167 1.49 -17.52 10.37
CA ARG A 167 1.21 -18.94 10.15
C ARG A 167 2.08 -19.46 9.00
N LYS A 168 3.04 -20.33 9.31
CA LYS A 168 3.76 -21.16 8.33
C LYS A 168 3.03 -22.49 8.14
#